data_AF-A0KW78-F1
#
_entry.id   AF-A0KW78-F1
#
_cell.length_a   1.000
_cell.length_b   1.000
_cell.length_c   1.000
_cell.angle_alpha   90.00
_cell.angle_beta   90.00
_cell.angle_gamma   90.00
#
_symmetry.space_group_name_H-M   'P 1'
#
loop_
_entity.id
_entity.type
_entity.pdbx_description
1 polymer ?
#
loop_
_entity_poly.entity_id
_entity_poly.type
_entity_poly.pdbx_seq_one_letter_code
_entity_poly.pdbx_strand_id
1 'polypeptide(L)'
;MTKAKDNFEKAIQDAEWILEAYDHLNKIEGREREPEEFKRAALIMTLTAWETYVEDVIEEKLTADLRTLAGSNVGKFITSTLKTELKYFHTPNSQKTKGMFERFLYVDVTEKWTWIDGDIEQVQSKLNQWIRKRGEAVHRSINDKQATHLVSRPDMKKCLTFFKKLVETTDLAIESV
;
A
#
# COMPACT_ATOMS: atom_id res chain seq x y z
N MET A 1 -0.68 -1.95 17.89
CA MET A 1 -0.84 -2.70 16.63
C MET A 1 -2.31 -2.83 16.26
N THR A 2 -2.69 -2.29 15.11
CA THR A 2 -4.07 -2.34 14.58
C THR A 2 -4.38 -3.66 13.90
N LYS A 3 -5.67 -4.01 13.79
CA LYS A 3 -6.11 -5.17 13.00
C LYS A 3 -5.78 -4.98 11.52
N ALA A 4 -5.85 -3.74 11.01
CA ALA A 4 -5.44 -3.39 9.66
C ALA A 4 -3.98 -3.77 9.38
N LYS A 5 -3.05 -3.52 10.31
CA LYS A 5 -1.65 -3.94 10.17
C LYS A 5 -1.51 -5.46 10.14
N ASP A 6 -2.21 -6.20 11.00
CA ASP A 6 -2.20 -7.68 10.98
C ASP A 6 -2.70 -8.24 9.65
N ASN A 7 -3.73 -7.62 9.07
CA ASN A 7 -4.26 -7.99 7.76
C ASN A 7 -3.24 -7.69 6.66
N PHE A 8 -2.57 -6.55 6.72
CA PHE A 8 -1.48 -6.20 5.79
C PHE A 8 -0.35 -7.23 5.83
N GLU A 9 0.09 -7.65 7.03
CA GLU A 9 1.17 -8.63 7.19
C GLU A 9 0.84 -9.99 6.57
N LYS A 10 -0.45 -10.34 6.48
CA LYS A 10 -0.91 -11.53 5.76
C LYS A 10 -0.98 -11.26 4.26
N ALA A 11 -1.61 -10.16 3.84
CA ALA A 11 -1.78 -9.82 2.43
C ALA A 11 -0.46 -9.62 1.69
N ILE A 12 0.56 -9.06 2.36
CA ILE A 12 1.87 -8.84 1.76
C ILE A 12 2.62 -10.15 1.48
N GLN A 13 2.30 -11.25 2.18
CA GLN A 13 2.91 -12.56 1.96
C GLN A 13 2.57 -13.12 0.58
N ASP A 14 1.40 -12.80 0.02
CA ASP A 14 1.05 -13.20 -1.35
C ASP A 14 2.07 -12.68 -2.35
N ALA A 15 2.51 -11.42 -2.19
CA ALA A 15 3.56 -10.85 -3.04
C ALA A 15 4.92 -11.53 -2.83
N GLU A 16 5.23 -11.97 -1.61
CA GLU A 16 6.45 -12.72 -1.30
C GLU A 16 6.44 -14.11 -1.95
N TRP A 17 5.34 -14.85 -1.82
CA TRP A 17 5.17 -16.16 -2.46
C TRP A 17 5.19 -16.08 -3.99
N ILE A 18 4.65 -15.02 -4.59
CA ILE A 18 4.78 -14.78 -6.04
C ILE A 18 6.25 -14.62 -6.44
N LEU A 19 7.06 -13.91 -5.65
CA LEU A 19 8.49 -13.76 -5.93
C LEU A 19 9.28 -15.04 -5.70
N GLU A 20 8.91 -15.85 -4.71
CA GLU A 20 9.50 -17.17 -4.51
C GLU A 20 9.17 -18.11 -5.67
N ALA A 21 7.93 -18.09 -6.15
CA ALA A 21 7.53 -18.82 -7.34
C ALA A 21 8.31 -18.36 -8.57
N TYR A 22 8.53 -17.05 -8.73
CA TYR A 22 9.44 -16.51 -9.75
C TYR A 22 10.86 -17.08 -9.60
N ASP A 23 11.43 -17.08 -8.38
CA ASP A 23 12.79 -17.55 -8.13
C ASP A 23 12.94 -19.06 -8.42
N HIS A 24 11.92 -19.86 -8.09
CA HIS A 24 11.89 -21.29 -8.43
C HIS A 24 11.80 -21.52 -9.93
N LEU A 25 10.86 -20.84 -10.58
CA LEU A 25 10.67 -20.92 -12.02
C LEU A 25 11.93 -20.50 -12.79
N ASN A 26 12.62 -19.46 -12.33
CA ASN A 26 13.82 -18.95 -13.00
C ASN A 26 15.04 -19.90 -12.89
N LYS A 27 15.00 -20.90 -12.00
CA LYS A 27 16.04 -21.93 -11.85
C LYS A 27 15.82 -23.16 -12.74
N ILE A 28 14.66 -23.29 -13.37
CA ILE A 28 14.34 -24.45 -14.23
C ILE A 28 15.10 -24.33 -15.55
N GLU A 29 15.91 -25.33 -15.87
CA GLU A 29 16.67 -25.42 -17.12
C GLU A 29 15.76 -25.55 -18.35
N GLY A 30 16.22 -25.07 -19.51
CA GLY A 30 15.49 -25.19 -20.80
C GLY A 30 14.40 -24.16 -21.04
N ARG A 31 14.36 -23.09 -20.24
CA ARG A 31 13.39 -22.00 -20.39
C ARG A 31 13.76 -21.01 -21.50
N GLU A 32 12.76 -20.62 -22.28
CA GLU A 32 12.93 -19.64 -23.37
C GLU A 32 13.03 -18.18 -22.90
N ARG A 33 12.33 -17.78 -21.81
CA ARG A 33 12.34 -16.40 -21.29
C ARG A 33 12.06 -16.29 -19.79
N GLU A 34 12.55 -15.24 -19.15
CA GLU A 34 12.27 -14.89 -17.74
C GLU A 34 10.75 -14.64 -17.50
N PRO A 35 10.16 -15.12 -16.38
CA PRO A 35 8.72 -15.02 -16.11
C PRO A 35 8.37 -13.66 -15.46
N GLU A 36 8.60 -12.59 -16.20
CA GLU A 36 8.47 -11.18 -15.79
C GLU A 36 7.08 -10.80 -15.26
N GLU A 37 6.06 -11.57 -15.66
CA GLU A 37 4.69 -11.48 -15.17
C GLU A 37 4.62 -11.57 -13.65
N PHE A 38 5.44 -12.41 -13.02
CA PHE A 38 5.44 -12.62 -11.58
C PHE A 38 5.95 -11.39 -10.83
N LYS A 39 7.01 -10.73 -11.33
CA LYS A 39 7.51 -9.49 -10.70
C LYS A 39 6.46 -8.37 -10.80
N ARG A 40 5.74 -8.29 -11.93
CA ARG A 40 4.62 -7.33 -12.08
C ARG A 40 3.45 -7.66 -11.14
N ALA A 41 3.06 -8.93 -11.05
CA ALA A 41 2.01 -9.38 -10.14
C ALA A 41 2.37 -9.08 -8.68
N ALA A 42 3.61 -9.36 -8.26
CA ALA A 42 4.08 -9.05 -6.92
C ALA A 42 4.07 -7.54 -6.62
N LEU A 43 4.42 -6.69 -7.59
CA LEU A 43 4.29 -5.23 -7.45
C LEU A 43 2.84 -4.81 -7.25
N ILE A 44 1.92 -5.33 -8.08
CA ILE A 44 0.49 -5.02 -7.96
C ILE A 44 -0.03 -5.46 -6.59
N MET A 45 0.23 -6.71 -6.18
CA MET A 45 -0.20 -7.25 -4.89
C MET A 45 0.36 -6.44 -3.70
N THR A 46 1.63 -6.03 -3.77
CA THR A 46 2.24 -5.19 -2.72
C THR A 46 1.48 -3.88 -2.53
N LEU A 47 1.14 -3.20 -3.62
CA LEU A 47 0.44 -1.92 -3.56
C LEU A 47 -1.05 -2.09 -3.24
N THR A 48 -1.67 -3.20 -3.64
CA THR A 48 -3.04 -3.54 -3.22
C THR A 48 -3.09 -3.76 -1.71
N ALA A 49 -2.13 -4.47 -1.13
CA ALA A 49 -2.05 -4.64 0.32
C ALA A 49 -1.91 -3.29 1.04
N TRP A 50 -1.10 -2.37 0.51
CA TRP A 50 -1.01 -1.00 1.04
C TRP A 50 -2.32 -0.21 0.94
N GLU A 51 -3.01 -0.28 -0.21
CA GLU A 51 -4.31 0.38 -0.41
C GLU A 51 -5.32 -0.11 0.61
N THR A 52 -5.47 -1.43 0.75
CA THR A 52 -6.35 -2.05 1.75
C THR A 52 -5.96 -1.68 3.18
N TYR A 53 -4.66 -1.64 3.50
CA TYR A 53 -4.22 -1.21 4.83
C TYR A 53 -4.71 0.20 5.18
N VAL A 54 -4.55 1.16 4.26
CA VAL A 54 -4.96 2.55 4.50
C VAL A 54 -6.48 2.64 4.68
N GLU A 55 -7.26 1.93 3.86
CA GLU A 55 -8.72 1.89 3.97
C GLU A 55 -9.16 1.28 5.32
N ASP A 56 -8.63 0.10 5.64
CA ASP A 56 -8.97 -0.65 6.86
C ASP A 56 -8.59 0.14 8.12
N VAL A 57 -7.41 0.76 8.17
CA VAL A 57 -6.93 1.42 9.39
C VAL A 57 -7.71 2.69 9.71
N ILE A 58 -8.12 3.43 8.68
CA ILE A 58 -8.98 4.61 8.85
C ILE A 58 -10.38 4.18 9.31
N GLU A 59 -10.96 3.14 8.69
CA GLU A 59 -12.26 2.62 9.10
C GLU A 59 -12.21 2.07 10.54
N GLU A 60 -11.15 1.34 10.91
CA GLU A 60 -10.93 0.80 12.24
C GLU A 60 -10.89 1.91 13.31
N LYS A 61 -10.05 2.93 13.10
CA LYS A 61 -9.89 4.05 14.05
C LYS A 61 -11.14 4.91 14.13
N LEU A 62 -11.71 5.33 13.00
CA LEU A 62 -12.92 6.15 13.00
C LEU A 62 -14.11 5.41 13.65
N THR A 63 -14.23 4.10 13.43
CA THR A 63 -15.26 3.30 14.08
C THR A 63 -15.07 3.26 15.60
N ALA A 64 -13.83 3.22 16.09
CA ALA A 64 -13.54 3.28 17.51
C ALA A 64 -13.91 4.66 18.11
N ASP A 65 -13.58 5.75 17.42
CA ASP A 65 -13.88 7.12 17.87
C ASP A 65 -15.39 7.41 17.90
N LEU A 66 -16.12 6.88 16.92
CA LEU A 66 -17.58 7.07 16.81
C LEU A 66 -18.40 6.15 17.71
N ARG A 67 -17.79 5.33 18.57
CA ARG A 67 -18.52 4.38 19.45
C ARG A 67 -19.60 5.06 20.29
N THR A 68 -19.33 6.25 20.82
CA THR A 68 -20.28 7.02 21.65
C THR A 68 -21.41 7.64 20.83
N LEU A 69 -21.20 7.80 19.52
CA LEU A 69 -22.16 8.35 18.56
C LEU A 69 -22.87 7.24 17.77
N ALA A 70 -22.67 5.97 18.13
CA ALA A 70 -23.26 4.83 17.45
C ALA A 70 -24.79 4.92 17.43
N GLY A 71 -25.39 4.77 16.26
CA GLY A 71 -26.84 4.86 16.05
C GLY A 71 -27.38 6.28 15.85
N SER A 72 -26.61 7.33 16.19
CA SER A 72 -26.99 8.72 15.94
C SER A 72 -26.96 9.07 14.44
N ASN A 73 -27.72 10.09 14.03
CA ASN A 73 -27.69 10.59 12.65
C ASN A 73 -26.32 11.17 12.29
N VAL A 74 -25.62 11.78 13.25
CA VAL A 74 -24.27 12.33 13.07
C VAL A 74 -23.28 11.20 12.82
N GLY A 75 -23.27 10.15 13.65
CA GLY A 75 -22.40 8.98 13.46
C GLY A 75 -22.66 8.29 12.12
N LYS A 76 -23.93 8.08 11.75
CA LYS A 76 -24.31 7.52 10.44
C LYS A 76 -23.82 8.37 9.28
N PHE A 77 -23.96 9.69 9.37
CA PHE A 77 -23.49 10.62 8.35
C PHE A 77 -21.97 10.48 8.17
N ILE A 78 -21.19 10.57 9.25
CA ILE A 78 -19.72 10.47 9.20
C ILE A 78 -19.28 9.12 8.60
N THR A 79 -19.84 8.00 9.07
CA THR A 79 -19.52 6.66 8.51
C THR A 79 -19.89 6.58 7.02
N SER A 80 -21.01 7.15 6.60
CA SER A 80 -21.42 7.14 5.18
C SER A 80 -20.52 8.01 4.30
N THR A 81 -20.02 9.12 4.83
CA THR A 81 -19.05 9.99 4.17
C THR A 81 -17.73 9.25 3.97
N LEU A 82 -17.19 8.63 5.02
CA LEU A 82 -15.97 7.82 4.89
C LEU A 82 -16.14 6.74 3.83
N LYS A 83 -17.21 5.94 3.90
CA LYS A 83 -17.48 4.87 2.93
C LYS A 83 -17.59 5.37 1.50
N THR A 84 -18.17 6.54 1.30
CA THR A 84 -18.27 7.15 -0.04
C THR A 84 -16.90 7.55 -0.55
N GLU A 85 -16.03 8.07 0.31
CA GLU A 85 -14.71 8.53 -0.11
C GLU A 85 -13.72 7.40 -0.31
N LEU A 86 -13.75 6.37 0.54
CA LEU A 86 -12.94 5.16 0.35
C LEU A 86 -13.27 4.49 -1.00
N LYS A 87 -14.53 4.51 -1.46
CA LYS A 87 -14.89 4.00 -2.80
C LYS A 87 -14.14 4.69 -3.95
N TYR A 88 -13.73 5.94 -3.78
CA TYR A 88 -12.97 6.70 -4.77
C TYR A 88 -11.50 6.86 -4.40
N PHE A 89 -11.05 6.23 -3.31
CA PHE A 89 -9.69 6.29 -2.79
C PHE A 89 -8.73 5.37 -3.58
N HIS A 90 -8.80 5.45 -4.90
CA HIS A 90 -7.84 4.77 -5.76
C HIS A 90 -6.50 5.51 -5.67
N THR A 91 -5.39 4.79 -5.85
CA THR A 91 -4.01 5.35 -5.85
C THR A 91 -3.65 6.06 -4.54
N PRO A 92 -3.42 5.33 -3.44
CA PRO A 92 -3.09 5.88 -2.12
C PRO A 92 -1.68 6.49 -2.08
N ASN A 93 -1.49 7.62 -2.75
CA ASN A 93 -0.24 8.38 -2.80
C ASN A 93 -0.03 9.20 -1.52
N SER A 94 1.15 9.80 -1.35
CA SER A 94 1.47 10.51 -0.11
C SER A 94 0.44 11.57 0.25
N GLN A 95 0.06 12.41 -0.72
CA GLN A 95 -0.89 13.50 -0.53
C GLN A 95 -2.31 13.00 -0.20
N LYS A 96 -2.80 12.01 -0.95
CA LYS A 96 -4.13 11.43 -0.75
C LYS A 96 -4.23 10.70 0.59
N THR A 97 -3.19 9.94 0.94
CA THR A 97 -3.09 9.26 2.23
C THR A 97 -3.12 10.29 3.35
N LYS A 98 -2.20 11.27 3.33
CA LYS A 98 -2.18 12.38 4.30
C LYS A 98 -3.55 13.03 4.46
N GLY A 99 -4.18 13.44 3.35
CA GLY A 99 -5.47 14.13 3.39
C GLY A 99 -6.60 13.29 3.99
N MET A 100 -6.60 11.97 3.79
CA MET A 100 -7.58 11.08 4.43
C MET A 100 -7.38 11.00 5.94
N PHE A 101 -6.15 10.82 6.41
CA PHE A 101 -5.84 10.76 7.84
C PHE A 101 -6.10 12.10 8.54
N GLU A 102 -5.70 13.22 7.93
CA GLU A 102 -5.97 14.56 8.49
C GLU A 102 -7.47 14.83 8.59
N ARG A 103 -8.24 14.40 7.57
CA ARG A 103 -9.67 14.68 7.51
C ARG A 103 -10.48 13.87 8.52
N PHE A 104 -10.20 12.58 8.66
CA PHE A 104 -11.02 11.69 9.49
C PHE A 104 -10.45 11.45 10.87
N LEU A 105 -9.13 11.51 11.03
CA LEU A 105 -8.43 11.19 12.27
C LEU A 105 -7.62 12.37 12.83
N TYR A 106 -7.65 13.54 12.17
CA TYR A 106 -6.97 14.77 12.59
C TYR A 106 -5.46 14.59 12.82
N VAL A 107 -4.82 13.71 12.04
CA VAL A 107 -3.40 13.38 12.17
C VAL A 107 -2.69 13.40 10.82
N ASP A 108 -1.51 14.01 10.76
CA ASP A 108 -0.59 13.87 9.63
C ASP A 108 0.33 12.67 9.87
N VAL A 109 -0.02 11.52 9.29
CA VAL A 109 0.80 10.31 9.39
C VAL A 109 2.17 10.43 8.73
N THR A 110 2.35 11.39 7.82
CA THR A 110 3.60 11.54 7.08
C THR A 110 4.72 12.14 7.92
N GLU A 111 4.42 12.77 9.06
CA GLU A 111 5.42 13.28 9.99
C GLU A 111 6.33 12.18 10.57
N LYS A 112 5.83 10.94 10.63
CA LYS A 112 6.61 9.77 11.09
C LYS A 112 7.36 9.07 9.97
N TRP A 113 7.19 9.50 8.72
CA TRP A 113 7.81 8.88 7.55
C TRP A 113 9.23 9.40 7.31
N THR A 114 10.15 9.14 8.23
CA THR A 114 11.50 9.76 8.25
C THR A 114 12.65 8.76 8.11
N TRP A 115 12.39 7.48 7.80
CA TRP A 115 13.44 6.45 7.81
C TRP A 115 14.41 6.50 6.61
N ILE A 116 14.14 7.34 5.60
CA ILE A 116 15.07 7.58 4.50
C ILE A 116 15.77 8.90 4.81
N ASP A 117 16.99 8.80 5.34
CA ASP A 117 17.87 9.93 5.66
C ASP A 117 17.24 11.02 6.57
N GLY A 118 16.19 10.68 7.34
CA GLY A 118 15.47 11.65 8.16
C GLY A 118 14.44 12.50 7.41
N ASP A 119 14.23 12.23 6.11
CA ASP A 119 13.55 13.15 5.19
C ASP A 119 12.17 12.63 4.75
N ILE A 120 11.14 13.38 5.14
CA ILE A 120 9.74 13.09 4.80
C ILE A 120 9.51 13.17 3.29
N GLU A 121 10.10 14.15 2.61
CA GLU A 121 9.89 14.35 1.16
C GLU A 121 10.46 13.18 0.36
N GLN A 122 11.57 12.60 0.81
CA GLN A 122 12.15 11.42 0.18
C GLN A 122 11.26 10.19 0.31
N VAL A 123 10.68 9.95 1.49
CA VAL A 123 9.75 8.83 1.68
C VAL A 123 8.48 9.03 0.85
N GLN A 124 7.91 10.23 0.88
CA GLN A 124 6.72 10.57 0.08
C GLN A 124 6.99 10.41 -1.42
N SER A 125 8.12 10.92 -1.91
CA SER A 125 8.56 10.77 -3.29
C SER A 125 8.71 9.29 -3.66
N LYS A 126 9.30 8.48 -2.76
CA LYS A 126 9.48 7.05 -2.99
C LYS A 126 8.16 6.29 -3.07
N LEU A 127 7.19 6.59 -2.20
CA LEU A 127 5.84 6.04 -2.27
C LEU A 127 5.19 6.37 -3.62
N ASN A 128 5.26 7.64 -4.03
CA ASN A 128 4.67 8.11 -5.28
C ASN A 128 5.32 7.44 -6.51
N GLN A 129 6.63 7.20 -6.46
CA GLN A 129 7.34 6.42 -7.49
C GLN A 129 6.83 4.98 -7.60
N TRP A 130 6.60 4.29 -6.48
CA TRP A 130 6.06 2.93 -6.51
C TRP A 130 4.64 2.87 -7.07
N ILE A 131 3.79 3.83 -6.71
CA ILE A 131 2.42 3.94 -7.23
C ILE A 131 2.42 4.17 -8.74
N ARG A 132 3.31 5.04 -9.22
CA ARG A 132 3.50 5.26 -10.66
C ARG A 132 3.96 3.97 -11.35
N LYS A 133 4.96 3.27 -10.79
CA LYS A 133 5.43 1.98 -11.32
C LYS A 133 4.32 0.93 -11.40
N ARG A 134 3.42 0.87 -10.42
CA ARG A 134 2.23 -0.01 -10.49
C ARG A 134 1.32 0.38 -11.66
N GLY A 135 1.04 1.67 -11.85
CA GLY A 135 0.25 2.15 -12.99
C GLY A 135 0.89 1.77 -14.33
N GLU A 136 2.21 1.91 -14.44
CA GLU A 136 2.97 1.48 -15.62
C GLU A 136 2.90 -0.05 -15.81
N ALA A 137 2.96 -0.83 -14.72
CA ALA A 137 2.85 -2.29 -14.77
C ALA A 137 1.51 -2.79 -15.30
N VAL A 138 0.43 -2.10 -14.96
CA VAL A 138 -0.93 -2.44 -15.40
C VAL A 138 -1.18 -1.97 -16.84
N HIS A 139 -0.81 -0.73 -17.19
CA HIS A 139 -1.13 -0.16 -18.49
C HIS A 139 -0.16 -0.59 -19.60
N ARG A 140 1.15 -0.71 -19.32
CA ARG A 140 2.15 -1.03 -20.36
C ARG A 140 2.22 -2.52 -20.67
N SER A 141 1.87 -3.40 -19.74
CA SER A 141 1.82 -4.85 -20.01
C SER A 141 0.80 -5.23 -21.07
N ILE A 142 -0.21 -4.38 -21.28
CA ILE A 142 -1.28 -4.60 -22.28
C ILE A 142 -0.80 -4.15 -23.67
N ASN A 143 -0.02 -3.07 -23.76
CA ASN A 143 0.32 -2.44 -25.03
C ASN A 143 1.69 -2.84 -25.59
N ASP A 144 2.62 -3.30 -24.76
CA ASP A 144 3.99 -3.59 -25.20
C ASP A 144 4.52 -4.90 -24.62
N LYS A 145 4.46 -5.96 -25.42
CA LYS A 145 5.02 -7.28 -25.07
C LYS A 145 6.55 -7.23 -24.87
N GLN A 146 7.22 -6.14 -25.26
CA GLN A 146 8.66 -5.90 -25.06
C GLN A 146 8.99 -5.05 -23.83
N ALA A 147 8.01 -4.66 -23.00
CA ALA A 147 8.26 -4.07 -21.69
C ALA A 147 8.75 -5.14 -20.68
N THR A 148 9.71 -5.96 -21.11
CA THR A 148 10.17 -7.18 -20.46
C THR A 148 10.86 -6.90 -19.15
N HIS A 149 11.30 -5.68 -18.79
CA HIS A 149 12.03 -5.45 -17.54
C HIS A 149 11.56 -4.20 -16.79
N LEU A 150 10.26 -4.06 -16.55
CA LEU A 150 9.72 -2.92 -15.79
C LEU A 150 10.29 -2.85 -14.35
N VAL A 151 10.44 -4.00 -13.70
CA VAL A 151 10.97 -4.12 -12.34
C VAL A 151 11.92 -5.30 -12.23
N SER A 152 13.05 -5.06 -11.56
CA SER A 152 14.03 -6.10 -11.26
C SER A 152 13.67 -6.86 -9.98
N ARG A 153 14.19 -8.08 -9.79
CA ARG A 153 14.03 -8.82 -8.53
C ARG A 153 14.58 -8.07 -7.30
N PRO A 154 15.75 -7.40 -7.37
CA PRO A 154 16.22 -6.51 -6.30
C PRO A 154 15.29 -5.33 -6.03
N ASP A 155 14.71 -4.72 -7.07
CA ASP A 155 13.72 -3.64 -6.88
C ASP A 155 12.48 -4.13 -6.14
N MET A 156 12.02 -5.34 -6.44
CA MET A 156 10.89 -5.94 -5.75
C MET A 156 11.17 -6.18 -4.26
N LYS A 157 12.39 -6.62 -3.92
CA LYS A 157 12.80 -6.72 -2.52
C LYS A 157 12.76 -5.36 -1.82
N LYS A 158 13.27 -4.31 -2.47
CA LYS A 158 13.21 -2.94 -1.95
C LYS A 158 11.77 -2.44 -1.80
N CYS A 159 10.89 -2.79 -2.73
CA CYS A 159 9.47 -2.44 -2.69
C CYS A 159 8.77 -3.06 -1.47
N LEU A 160 8.94 -4.37 -1.26
CA LEU A 160 8.37 -5.08 -0.11
C LEU A 160 8.86 -4.50 1.22
N THR A 161 10.17 -4.30 1.37
CA THR A 161 10.74 -3.69 2.58
C THR A 161 10.23 -2.28 2.81
N PHE A 162 10.10 -1.49 1.74
CA PHE A 162 9.56 -0.13 1.82
C PHE A 162 8.12 -0.12 2.35
N PHE A 163 7.22 -0.94 1.79
CA PHE A 163 5.82 -0.97 2.23
C PHE A 163 5.63 -1.56 3.63
N LYS A 164 6.43 -2.58 4.00
CA LYS A 164 6.46 -3.07 5.38
C LYS A 164 6.84 -1.95 6.37
N LYS A 165 7.87 -1.16 6.05
CA LYS A 165 8.28 -0.04 6.91
C LYS A 165 7.27 1.11 6.90
N LEU A 166 6.68 1.41 5.74
CA LEU A 166 5.64 2.44 5.61
C LEU A 166 4.44 2.13 6.50
N VAL A 167 3.94 0.89 6.45
CA VAL A 167 2.84 0.44 7.33
C VAL A 167 3.25 0.52 8.80
N GLU A 168 4.42 0.01 9.17
CA GLU A 168 4.92 0.08 10.54
C GLU A 168 4.94 1.53 11.08
N THR A 169 5.52 2.47 10.33
CA THR A 169 5.60 3.88 10.74
C THR A 169 4.24 4.59 10.72
N THR A 170 3.34 4.20 9.82
CA THR A 170 1.98 4.75 9.76
C THR A 170 1.17 4.27 10.98
N ASP A 171 1.29 3.00 11.36
CA ASP A 171 0.65 2.43 12.55
C ASP A 171 1.16 3.12 13.82
N LEU A 172 2.47 3.36 13.92
CA LEU A 172 3.06 4.13 15.02
C LEU A 172 2.56 5.58 15.10
N ALA A 173 2.31 6.23 13.95
CA ALA A 173 1.82 7.61 13.91
C ALA A 173 0.40 7.75 14.51
N ILE A 174 -0.39 6.68 14.43
CA ILE A 174 -1.78 6.66 14.91
C ILE A 174 -1.94 5.93 16.25
N GLU A 175 -0.89 5.35 16.84
CA GLU A 175 -0.96 4.80 18.19
C GLU A 175 -1.12 5.89 19.25
N SER A 176 -0.66 7.11 18.96
CA SER A 176 -0.81 8.29 19.82
C SER A 176 -2.13 9.06 19.65
N VAL A 177 -3.01 8.57 18.77
CA VAL A 177 -4.34 9.13 18.48
C VAL A 177 -5.41 8.13 18.95
#